data_AF-A0AAU9IP21-F1
#
_entry.id   AF-A0AAU9IP21-F1
#
_cell.length_a   1.000
_cell.length_b   1.000
_cell.length_c   1.000
_cell.angle_alpha   90.00
_cell.angle_beta   90.00
_cell.angle_gamma   90.00
#
_symmetry.space_group_name_H-M   'P 1'
#
loop_
_entity.id
_entity.type
_entity.pdbx_description
1 polymer ?
#
loop_
_entity_poly.entity_id
_entity_poly.type
_entity_poly.pdbx_seq_one_letter_code
_entity_poly.pdbx_strand_id
1 'polypeptide(L)'
;MAESTDTLKDLQVRLRNSDEDTAKDILSALKPLSITFEQLKETKIGKTVKRIEKKFPSLKLQTRELIEKWKNVVHAKKKAAPQPAHIERHRDQVVTMLTEVLGDRDIAFQIEEELNSSVDRAGYAAKARSLKFNLSKNPDLKLSVQEGRISPQDLVRMNPRDMATEETKEERKKLESSLKDSYRSDWQLANNVQKSGMFKCGKCKSDKTIMSQMQTRSADEPMTTFVKCLDCDHSWKF
;
A
#
# COMPACT_ATOMS: atom_id res chain seq x y z
N MET A 1 -31.21 -30.25 21.84
CA MET A 1 -30.16 -29.19 21.79
C MET A 1 -29.71 -28.69 23.17
N ALA A 2 -30.52 -28.79 24.24
CA ALA A 2 -30.15 -28.32 25.58
C ALA A 2 -29.12 -29.20 26.33
N GLU A 3 -29.09 -30.51 26.08
CA GLU A 3 -28.17 -31.45 26.74
C GLU A 3 -26.69 -31.14 26.47
N SER A 4 -26.38 -30.57 25.29
CA SER A 4 -25.01 -30.27 24.88
C SER A 4 -24.45 -28.97 25.49
N THR A 5 -25.31 -28.02 25.91
CA THR A 5 -24.86 -26.76 26.54
C THR A 5 -24.58 -26.93 28.04
N ASP A 6 -25.38 -27.73 28.73
CA ASP A 6 -25.23 -27.91 30.18
C ASP A 6 -24.04 -28.81 30.53
N THR A 7 -23.76 -29.81 29.69
CA THR A 7 -22.51 -30.60 29.73
C THR A 7 -21.27 -29.72 29.57
N LEU A 8 -21.30 -28.72 28.67
CA LEU A 8 -20.19 -27.78 28.52
C LEU A 8 -20.03 -26.81 29.70
N LYS A 9 -21.12 -26.41 30.35
CA LYS A 9 -21.06 -25.62 31.59
C LYS A 9 -20.47 -26.44 32.74
N ASP A 10 -20.86 -27.70 32.87
CA ASP A 10 -20.30 -28.60 33.88
C ASP A 10 -18.79 -28.79 33.67
N LEU A 11 -18.37 -29.12 32.44
CA LEU A 11 -16.95 -29.23 32.08
C LEU A 11 -16.20 -27.93 32.33
N GLN A 12 -16.80 -26.77 32.08
CA GLN A 12 -16.19 -25.47 32.38
C GLN A 12 -15.98 -25.26 33.89
N VAL A 13 -16.96 -25.60 34.72
CA VAL A 13 -16.86 -25.47 36.18
C VAL A 13 -15.77 -26.40 36.71
N ARG A 14 -15.74 -27.65 36.25
CA ARG A 14 -14.72 -28.63 36.58
C ARG A 14 -13.34 -28.13 36.19
N LEU A 15 -13.18 -27.67 34.94
CA LEU A 15 -11.91 -27.14 34.43
C LEU A 15 -11.39 -25.94 35.25
N ARG A 16 -12.26 -25.14 35.85
CA ARG A 16 -11.87 -23.96 36.64
C ARG A 16 -11.11 -24.32 37.92
N ASN A 17 -11.48 -25.44 38.55
CA ASN A 17 -10.95 -25.88 39.84
C ASN A 17 -10.05 -27.12 39.71
N SER A 18 -9.67 -27.51 38.49
CA SER A 18 -8.92 -28.74 38.21
C SER A 18 -7.41 -28.64 38.51
N ASP A 19 -6.86 -29.80 38.83
CA ASP A 19 -5.43 -30.14 38.83
C ASP A 19 -4.94 -30.48 37.41
N GLU A 20 -3.64 -30.69 37.22
CA GLU A 20 -3.04 -30.85 35.88
C GLU A 20 -3.56 -32.08 35.13
N ASP A 21 -3.66 -33.23 35.80
CA ASP A 21 -4.13 -34.49 35.20
C ASP A 21 -5.63 -34.43 34.86
N THR A 22 -6.44 -33.90 35.78
CA THR A 22 -7.89 -33.72 35.54
C THR A 22 -8.16 -32.70 34.44
N ALA A 23 -7.34 -31.65 34.33
CA ALA A 23 -7.42 -30.70 33.22
C ALA A 23 -7.07 -31.36 31.88
N LYS A 24 -6.07 -32.26 31.84
CA LYS A 24 -5.66 -33.00 30.64
C LYS A 24 -6.76 -33.94 30.13
N ASP A 25 -7.43 -34.64 31.04
CA ASP A 25 -8.55 -35.52 30.72
C ASP A 25 -9.73 -34.73 30.15
N ILE A 26 -10.08 -33.61 30.79
CA ILE A 26 -11.17 -32.73 30.32
C ILE A 26 -10.82 -32.13 28.94
N LEU A 27 -9.59 -31.68 28.71
CA LEU A 27 -9.16 -31.17 27.39
C LEU A 27 -9.23 -32.26 26.31
N SER A 28 -8.90 -33.51 26.66
CA SER A 28 -9.01 -34.66 25.74
C SER A 28 -10.46 -34.98 25.41
N ALA A 29 -11.37 -34.90 26.39
CA ALA A 29 -12.81 -35.04 26.19
C ALA A 29 -13.44 -33.89 25.38
N LEU A 30 -12.85 -32.68 25.43
CA LEU A 30 -13.29 -31.52 24.64
C LEU A 30 -12.83 -31.57 23.17
N LYS A 31 -11.77 -32.32 22.84
CA LYS A 31 -11.22 -32.42 21.49
C LYS A 31 -12.17 -33.00 20.42
N PRO A 32 -12.96 -34.06 20.68
CA PRO A 32 -13.92 -34.60 19.72
C PRO A 32 -15.24 -33.82 19.63
N LEU A 33 -15.54 -32.95 20.60
CA LEU A 33 -16.82 -32.23 20.63
C LEU A 33 -16.85 -31.10 19.59
N SER A 34 -17.82 -31.14 18.69
CA SER A 34 -18.08 -30.06 17.73
C SER A 34 -18.87 -28.94 18.41
N ILE A 35 -18.15 -27.96 18.96
CA ILE A 35 -18.77 -26.82 19.67
C ILE A 35 -19.21 -25.74 18.67
N THR A 36 -20.46 -25.29 18.81
CA THR A 36 -21.05 -24.20 18.03
C THR A 36 -20.71 -22.82 18.63
N PHE A 37 -20.90 -21.75 17.85
CA PHE A 37 -20.67 -20.39 18.35
C PHE A 37 -21.55 -19.99 19.54
N GLU A 38 -22.83 -20.39 19.55
CA GLU A 38 -23.73 -20.04 20.67
C GLU A 38 -23.27 -20.70 21.96
N GLN A 39 -22.87 -21.98 21.89
CA GLN A 39 -22.25 -22.69 23.00
C GLN A 39 -20.98 -21.99 23.51
N LEU A 40 -20.10 -21.53 22.61
CA LEU A 40 -18.89 -20.78 23.01
C LEU A 40 -19.21 -19.44 23.68
N LYS A 41 -20.25 -18.73 23.20
CA LYS A 41 -20.67 -17.42 23.72
C LYS A 41 -21.32 -17.53 25.10
N GLU A 42 -22.20 -18.51 25.29
CA GLU A 42 -22.90 -18.75 26.55
C GLU A 42 -21.96 -19.29 27.62
N THR A 43 -21.18 -20.33 27.29
CA THR A 43 -20.31 -21.00 28.26
C THR A 43 -19.06 -20.16 28.55
N LYS A 44 -18.53 -19.38 27.60
CA LYS A 44 -17.23 -18.70 27.75
C LYS A 44 -16.07 -19.67 28.07
N ILE A 45 -16.19 -20.94 27.68
CA ILE A 45 -15.18 -21.99 27.93
C ILE A 45 -13.82 -21.68 27.29
N GLY A 46 -13.79 -20.91 26.19
CA GLY A 46 -12.54 -20.43 25.60
C GLY A 46 -11.68 -19.58 26.57
N LYS A 47 -12.29 -18.83 27.48
CA LYS A 47 -11.57 -18.04 28.49
C LYS A 47 -10.98 -18.91 29.60
N THR A 48 -11.68 -19.98 29.99
CA THR A 48 -11.19 -20.92 31.01
C THR A 48 -10.07 -21.78 30.46
N VAL A 49 -10.20 -22.26 29.22
CA VAL A 49 -9.13 -22.99 28.50
C VAL A 49 -7.87 -22.15 28.36
N LYS A 50 -7.98 -20.86 28.00
CA LYS A 50 -6.84 -19.93 27.97
C LYS A 50 -6.24 -19.63 29.35
N ARG A 51 -7.04 -19.71 30.42
CA ARG A 51 -6.55 -19.58 31.81
C ARG A 51 -5.76 -20.83 32.21
N ILE A 52 -6.22 -22.01 31.79
CA ILE A 52 -5.52 -23.29 32.01
C ILE A 52 -4.20 -23.34 31.27
N GLU A 53 -4.14 -22.79 30.05
CA GLU A 53 -2.87 -22.60 29.32
C GLU A 53 -1.80 -21.87 30.16
N LYS A 54 -2.23 -20.86 30.93
CA LYS A 54 -1.34 -20.08 31.79
C LYS A 54 -1.00 -20.80 33.09
N LYS A 55 -1.93 -21.60 33.62
CA LYS A 55 -1.76 -22.33 34.88
C LYS A 55 -0.85 -23.56 34.70
N PHE A 56 -0.94 -24.25 33.57
CA PHE A 56 -0.20 -25.47 33.27
C PHE A 56 0.49 -25.37 31.89
N PRO A 57 1.77 -24.98 31.84
CA PRO A 57 2.52 -24.82 30.59
C PRO A 57 2.64 -26.12 29.76
N SER A 58 2.58 -27.28 30.42
CA SER A 58 2.61 -28.62 29.80
C SER A 58 1.44 -28.88 28.84
N LEU A 59 0.26 -28.31 29.12
CA LEU A 59 -0.97 -28.51 28.34
C LEU A 59 -1.10 -27.53 27.17
N LYS A 60 -0.12 -26.66 26.95
CA LYS A 60 -0.16 -25.55 25.98
C LYS A 60 -0.47 -26.01 24.55
N LEU A 61 0.10 -27.13 24.11
CA LEU A 61 -0.09 -27.65 22.75
C LEU A 61 -1.57 -28.01 22.51
N GLN A 62 -2.16 -28.82 23.40
CA GLN A 62 -3.55 -29.25 23.32
C GLN A 62 -4.52 -28.06 23.42
N THR A 63 -4.19 -27.13 24.31
CA THR A 63 -4.98 -25.91 24.55
C THR A 63 -5.00 -25.00 23.31
N ARG A 64 -3.86 -24.84 22.64
CA ARG A 64 -3.74 -24.04 21.41
C ARG A 64 -4.52 -24.65 20.24
N GLU A 65 -4.45 -25.98 20.05
CA GLU A 65 -5.24 -26.67 19.03
C GLU A 65 -6.75 -26.42 19.19
N LEU A 66 -7.27 -26.55 20.42
CA LEU A 66 -8.67 -26.29 20.75
C LEU A 66 -9.05 -24.83 20.51
N ILE A 67 -8.21 -23.89 20.95
CA ILE A 67 -8.46 -22.46 20.77
C ILE A 67 -8.47 -22.08 19.28
N GLU A 68 -7.57 -22.62 18.46
CA GLU A 68 -7.56 -22.37 17.01
C GLU A 68 -8.82 -22.92 16.32
N LYS A 69 -9.25 -24.13 16.69
CA LYS A 69 -10.53 -24.70 16.19
C LYS A 69 -11.70 -23.79 16.54
N TRP A 70 -11.80 -23.31 17.77
CA TRP A 70 -12.89 -22.44 18.21
C TRP A 70 -12.82 -21.04 17.61
N LYS A 71 -11.62 -20.50 17.39
CA LYS A 71 -11.44 -19.26 16.63
C LYS A 71 -12.00 -19.41 15.23
N ASN A 72 -11.72 -20.52 14.54
CA ASN A 72 -12.26 -20.77 13.21
C ASN A 72 -13.80 -20.79 13.19
N VAL A 73 -14.45 -21.40 14.19
CA VAL A 73 -15.91 -21.36 14.34
C VAL A 73 -16.44 -19.93 14.53
N VAL A 74 -15.74 -19.12 15.34
CA VAL A 74 -16.08 -17.70 15.55
C VAL A 74 -15.87 -16.88 14.28
N HIS A 75 -14.77 -17.10 13.56
CA HIS A 75 -14.47 -16.42 12.30
C HIS A 75 -15.45 -16.81 11.20
N ALA A 76 -15.81 -18.09 11.08
CA ALA A 76 -16.80 -18.58 10.13
C ALA A 76 -18.16 -17.91 10.35
N LYS A 77 -18.62 -17.79 11.62
CA LYS A 77 -19.88 -17.11 11.92
C LYS A 77 -19.80 -15.59 11.72
N LYS A 78 -18.66 -14.95 12.01
CA LYS A 78 -18.45 -13.53 11.67
C LYS A 78 -18.45 -13.26 10.17
N LYS A 79 -17.94 -14.19 9.35
CA LYS A 79 -17.96 -14.11 7.89
C LYS A 79 -19.37 -14.31 7.32
N ALA A 80 -20.18 -15.16 7.96
CA ALA A 80 -21.56 -15.42 7.57
C ALA A 80 -22.58 -14.43 8.15
N ALA A 81 -22.21 -13.65 9.17
CA ALA A 81 -23.08 -12.62 9.73
C ALA A 81 -23.21 -11.46 8.73
N PRO A 82 -24.44 -10.96 8.47
CA PRO A 82 -24.62 -9.77 7.65
C PRO A 82 -23.85 -8.61 8.27
N GLN A 83 -23.16 -7.83 7.45
CA GLN A 83 -22.38 -6.70 7.93
C GLN A 83 -23.33 -5.69 8.58
N PRO A 84 -22.95 -5.00 9.67
CA PRO A 84 -23.84 -4.05 10.32
C PRO A 84 -24.32 -2.98 9.32
N ALA A 85 -25.62 -2.67 9.34
CA ALA A 85 -26.34 -1.91 8.31
C ALA A 85 -25.70 -0.57 7.89
N HIS A 86 -24.90 0.07 8.76
CA HIS A 86 -24.16 1.28 8.40
C HIS A 86 -23.07 1.03 7.35
N ILE A 87 -22.47 -0.16 7.33
CA ILE A 87 -21.46 -0.56 6.37
C ILE A 87 -22.11 -0.83 5.02
N GLU A 88 -23.24 -1.55 5.00
CA GLU A 88 -23.98 -1.81 3.76
C GLU A 88 -24.44 -0.52 3.10
N ARG A 89 -24.93 0.46 3.87
CA ARG A 89 -25.25 1.80 3.34
C ARG A 89 -24.04 2.50 2.70
N HIS A 90 -22.85 2.36 3.29
CA HIS A 90 -21.65 2.97 2.73
C HIS A 90 -21.17 2.24 1.47
N ARG A 91 -21.39 0.92 1.37
CA ARG A 91 -21.13 0.15 0.16
C ARG A 91 -22.09 0.53 -0.97
N ASP A 92 -23.39 0.63 -0.68
CA ASP A 92 -24.39 1.09 -1.64
C ASP A 92 -24.13 2.51 -2.15
N GLN A 93 -23.66 3.40 -1.27
CA GLN A 93 -23.23 4.75 -1.67
C GLN A 93 -22.05 4.72 -2.65
N VAL A 94 -21.09 3.81 -2.45
CA VAL A 94 -19.96 3.64 -3.38
C VAL A 94 -20.42 3.07 -4.71
N VAL A 95 -21.30 2.05 -4.71
CA VAL A 95 -21.88 1.52 -5.95
C VAL A 95 -22.63 2.61 -6.70
N THR A 96 -23.44 3.40 -6.01
CA THR A 96 -24.19 4.52 -6.62
C THR A 96 -23.24 5.56 -7.22
N MET A 97 -22.22 5.97 -6.47
CA MET A 97 -21.18 6.90 -6.92
C MET A 97 -20.42 6.41 -8.15
N LEU A 98 -20.11 5.12 -8.24
CA LEU A 98 -19.44 4.52 -9.40
C LEU A 98 -20.40 4.35 -10.58
N THR A 99 -21.68 4.04 -10.30
CA THR A 99 -22.73 3.95 -11.32
C THR A 99 -22.97 5.30 -11.99
N GLU A 100 -22.94 6.41 -11.24
CA GLU A 100 -23.03 7.77 -11.81
C GLU A 100 -21.94 8.06 -12.84
N VAL A 101 -20.72 7.52 -12.63
CA VAL A 101 -19.59 7.76 -13.53
C VAL A 101 -19.60 6.79 -14.71
N LEU A 102 -19.84 5.50 -14.46
CA LEU A 102 -19.75 4.44 -15.46
C LEU A 102 -21.02 4.34 -16.32
N GLY A 103 -22.20 4.56 -15.74
CA GLY A 103 -23.50 4.36 -16.39
C GLY A 103 -24.06 2.94 -16.22
N ASP A 104 -23.19 1.96 -15.92
CA ASP A 104 -23.56 0.55 -15.76
C ASP A 104 -23.47 0.12 -14.30
N ARG A 105 -24.62 -0.28 -13.74
CA ARG A 105 -24.74 -0.67 -12.33
C ARG A 105 -24.03 -1.99 -12.03
N ASP A 106 -24.04 -2.93 -12.97
CA ASP A 106 -23.47 -4.27 -12.78
C ASP A 106 -21.95 -4.22 -12.68
N ILE A 107 -21.31 -3.43 -13.56
CA ILE A 107 -19.86 -3.21 -13.53
C ILE A 107 -19.46 -2.46 -12.24
N ALA A 108 -20.25 -1.45 -11.84
CA ALA A 108 -20.01 -0.73 -10.59
C ALA A 108 -20.09 -1.64 -9.35
N PHE A 109 -21.02 -2.60 -9.34
CA PHE A 109 -21.14 -3.60 -8.28
C PHE A 109 -19.92 -4.53 -8.25
N GLN A 110 -19.48 -5.04 -9.39
CA GLN A 110 -18.29 -5.91 -9.48
C GLN A 110 -17.02 -5.18 -9.00
N ILE A 111 -16.87 -3.90 -9.34
CA ILE A 111 -15.74 -3.09 -8.86
C ILE A 111 -15.80 -2.92 -7.34
N GLU A 112 -16.98 -2.65 -6.77
CA GLU A 112 -17.14 -2.49 -5.32
C GLU A 112 -16.89 -3.80 -4.57
N GLU A 113 -17.38 -4.92 -5.10
CA GLU A 113 -17.16 -6.24 -4.51
C GLU A 113 -15.66 -6.55 -4.43
N GLU A 114 -14.94 -6.28 -5.51
CA GLU A 114 -13.50 -6.50 -5.55
C GLU A 114 -12.74 -5.52 -4.67
N LEU A 115 -13.19 -4.26 -4.58
CA LEU A 115 -12.65 -3.26 -3.66
C LEU A 115 -12.79 -3.71 -2.20
N ASN A 116 -13.94 -4.28 -1.83
CA ASN A 116 -14.21 -4.79 -0.48
C ASN A 116 -13.44 -6.08 -0.17
N SER A 117 -13.09 -6.86 -1.20
CA SER A 117 -12.30 -8.08 -1.08
C SER A 117 -10.80 -7.81 -0.93
N SER A 118 -10.25 -6.93 -1.77
CA SER A 118 -8.80 -6.75 -1.89
C SER A 118 -8.21 -5.60 -1.05
N VAL A 119 -9.02 -4.63 -0.64
CA VAL A 119 -8.53 -3.40 0.02
C VAL A 119 -8.86 -3.41 1.50
N ASP A 120 -7.89 -3.00 2.33
CA ASP A 120 -8.10 -2.79 3.75
C ASP A 120 -9.23 -1.78 4.01
N ARG A 121 -9.96 -1.97 5.10
CA ARG A 121 -11.07 -1.10 5.50
C ARG A 121 -10.70 0.38 5.61
N ALA A 122 -9.46 0.70 5.96
CA ALA A 122 -8.96 2.06 6.02
C ALA A 122 -8.68 2.67 4.62
N GLY A 123 -8.23 1.85 3.68
CA GLY A 123 -7.92 2.26 2.31
C GLY A 123 -9.13 2.27 1.37
N TYR A 124 -10.19 1.53 1.69
CA TYR A 124 -11.40 1.37 0.90
C TYR A 124 -11.99 2.71 0.42
N ALA A 125 -12.28 3.62 1.36
CA ALA A 125 -12.91 4.90 1.03
C ALA A 125 -11.98 5.85 0.24
N ALA A 126 -10.66 5.75 0.45
CA ALA A 126 -9.69 6.53 -0.32
C ALA A 126 -9.57 6.01 -1.75
N LYS A 127 -9.52 4.69 -1.93
CA LYS A 127 -9.42 4.03 -3.23
C LYS A 127 -10.69 4.24 -4.06
N ALA A 128 -11.89 4.11 -3.46
CA ALA A 128 -13.16 4.40 -4.13
C ALA A 128 -13.21 5.84 -4.68
N ARG A 129 -12.80 6.83 -3.87
CA ARG A 129 -12.74 8.24 -4.29
C ARG A 129 -11.72 8.47 -5.42
N SER A 130 -10.55 7.82 -5.35
CA SER A 130 -9.54 7.88 -6.41
C SER A 130 -10.05 7.27 -7.72
N LEU A 131 -10.77 6.14 -7.66
CA LEU A 131 -11.36 5.51 -8.84
C LEU A 131 -12.42 6.42 -9.46
N LYS A 132 -13.33 6.99 -8.66
CA LYS A 132 -14.31 7.98 -9.14
C LYS A 132 -13.63 9.13 -9.89
N PHE A 133 -12.60 9.71 -9.28
CA PHE A 133 -11.89 10.84 -9.85
C PHE A 133 -11.20 10.49 -11.17
N ASN A 134 -10.45 9.38 -11.20
CA ASN A 134 -9.74 8.96 -12.40
C ASN A 134 -10.69 8.58 -13.54
N LEU A 135 -11.76 7.82 -13.26
CA LEU A 135 -12.78 7.46 -14.25
C LEU A 135 -13.55 8.69 -14.77
N SER A 136 -13.75 9.70 -13.93
CA SER A 136 -14.39 10.96 -14.34
C SER A 136 -13.49 11.83 -15.20
N LYS A 137 -12.17 11.79 -15.00
CA LYS A 137 -11.20 12.59 -15.75
C LYS A 137 -10.76 11.95 -17.06
N ASN A 138 -10.78 10.63 -17.13
CA ASN A 138 -10.26 9.86 -18.24
C ASN A 138 -11.38 9.10 -18.97
N PRO A 139 -11.97 9.68 -20.04
CA PRO A 139 -13.05 9.03 -20.77
C PRO A 139 -12.59 7.75 -21.48
N ASP A 140 -11.34 7.69 -21.94
CA ASP A 140 -10.77 6.49 -22.58
C ASP A 140 -10.67 5.31 -21.62
N LEU A 141 -10.33 5.58 -20.36
CA LEU A 141 -10.31 4.56 -19.31
C LEU A 141 -11.73 4.06 -19.02
N LYS A 142 -12.70 4.97 -18.96
CA LYS A 142 -14.11 4.62 -18.79
C LYS A 142 -14.58 3.70 -19.93
N LEU A 143 -14.32 4.07 -21.18
CA LEU A 143 -14.67 3.26 -22.35
C LEU A 143 -13.99 1.89 -22.30
N SER A 144 -12.70 1.85 -21.96
CA SER A 144 -11.95 0.58 -21.84
C SER A 144 -12.51 -0.37 -20.78
N VAL A 145 -13.09 0.17 -19.70
CA VAL A 145 -13.78 -0.61 -18.67
C VAL A 145 -15.15 -1.08 -19.15
N GLN A 146 -15.93 -0.23 -19.84
CA GLN A 146 -17.23 -0.60 -20.39
C GLN A 146 -17.13 -1.66 -21.49
N GLU A 147 -16.09 -1.57 -22.33
CA GLU A 147 -15.79 -2.55 -23.38
C GLU A 147 -15.15 -3.83 -22.83
N GLY A 148 -14.82 -3.89 -21.53
CA GLY A 148 -14.23 -5.06 -20.89
C GLY A 148 -12.75 -5.31 -21.23
N ARG A 149 -12.04 -4.33 -21.83
CA ARG A 149 -10.58 -4.44 -22.05
C ARG A 149 -9.80 -4.45 -20.74
N ILE A 150 -10.33 -3.79 -19.72
CA ILE A 150 -9.77 -3.74 -18.37
C ILE A 150 -10.76 -4.42 -17.42
N SER A 151 -10.30 -5.46 -16.73
CA SER A 151 -11.14 -6.15 -15.75
C SER A 151 -11.34 -5.29 -14.48
N PRO A 152 -12.45 -5.46 -13.74
CA PRO A 152 -12.64 -4.81 -12.44
C PRO A 152 -11.49 -5.07 -11.46
N GLN A 153 -10.89 -6.26 -11.52
CA GLN A 153 -9.76 -6.66 -10.68
C GLN A 153 -8.50 -5.85 -11.00
N ASP A 154 -8.18 -5.71 -12.29
CA ASP A 154 -7.03 -4.93 -12.73
C ASP A 154 -7.23 -3.45 -12.41
N LEU A 155 -8.44 -2.94 -12.57
CA LEU A 155 -8.80 -1.55 -12.24
C LEU A 155 -8.55 -1.23 -10.77
N VAL A 156 -8.94 -2.11 -9.85
CA VAL A 156 -8.70 -1.93 -8.41
C VAL A 156 -7.21 -2.01 -8.07
N ARG A 157 -6.46 -2.89 -8.74
CA ARG A 157 -5.01 -3.08 -8.49
C ARG A 157 -4.13 -1.99 -9.10
N MET A 158 -4.59 -1.32 -10.17
CA MET A 158 -3.83 -0.26 -10.83
C MET A 158 -3.50 0.92 -9.90
N ASN A 159 -2.34 1.53 -10.14
CA ASN A 159 -1.89 2.70 -9.39
C ASN A 159 -2.55 3.97 -9.95
N PRO A 160 -2.92 4.98 -9.14
CA PRO A 160 -3.55 6.20 -9.64
C PRO A 160 -2.75 6.97 -10.70
N ARG A 161 -1.42 6.79 -10.75
CA ARG A 161 -0.57 7.40 -11.78
C ARG A 161 -0.81 6.82 -13.17
N ASP A 162 -1.08 5.51 -13.25
CA ASP A 162 -1.26 4.78 -14.50
C ASP A 162 -2.68 4.93 -15.05
N MET A 163 -3.62 5.32 -14.19
CA MET A 163 -5.01 5.63 -14.54
C MET A 163 -5.23 7.06 -15.06
N ALA A 164 -4.17 7.88 -15.14
CA ALA A 164 -4.25 9.28 -15.58
C ALA A 164 -4.28 9.41 -17.13
N THR A 165 -4.66 10.59 -17.65
CA THR A 165 -4.71 10.83 -19.10
C THR A 165 -3.32 10.68 -19.72
N GLU A 166 -3.25 10.31 -20.99
CA GLU A 166 -1.94 10.19 -21.69
C GLU A 166 -1.18 11.52 -21.67
N GLU A 167 -1.86 12.66 -21.84
CA GLU A 167 -1.27 13.99 -21.72
C GLU A 167 -0.61 14.21 -20.35
N THR A 168 -1.34 13.95 -19.26
CA THR A 168 -0.82 14.17 -17.90
C THR A 168 0.28 13.17 -17.53
N LYS A 169 0.24 11.96 -18.08
CA LYS A 169 1.33 10.98 -17.97
C LYS A 169 2.59 11.51 -18.66
N GLU A 170 2.44 12.07 -19.86
CA GLU A 170 3.56 12.60 -20.63
C GLU A 170 4.16 13.85 -19.96
N GLU A 171 3.33 14.77 -19.48
CA GLU A 171 3.78 15.94 -18.70
C GLU A 171 4.57 15.53 -17.47
N ARG A 172 4.07 14.53 -16.72
CA ARG A 172 4.78 13.99 -15.55
C ARG A 172 6.11 13.37 -15.93
N LYS A 173 6.16 12.62 -17.04
CA LYS A 173 7.39 12.02 -17.56
C LYS A 173 8.40 13.09 -18.02
N LYS A 174 7.92 14.18 -18.64
CA LYS A 174 8.75 15.33 -19.02
C LYS A 174 9.33 16.03 -17.80
N LEU A 175 8.51 16.27 -16.77
CA LEU A 175 8.96 16.85 -15.50
C LEU A 175 9.98 15.94 -14.80
N GLU A 176 9.74 14.64 -14.76
CA GLU A 176 10.67 13.66 -14.18
C GLU A 176 12.00 13.63 -14.94
N SER A 177 11.96 13.65 -16.29
CA SER A 177 13.16 13.74 -17.11
C SER A 177 13.92 15.04 -16.85
N SER A 178 13.22 16.17 -16.84
CA SER A 178 13.82 17.49 -16.57
C SER A 178 14.46 17.56 -15.18
N LEU A 179 13.78 17.04 -14.16
CA LEU A 179 14.31 16.94 -12.80
C LEU A 179 15.56 16.04 -12.76
N LYS A 180 15.50 14.87 -13.41
CA LYS A 180 16.65 13.95 -13.51
C LYS A 180 17.84 14.59 -14.21
N ASP A 181 17.59 15.35 -15.27
CA ASP A 181 18.63 16.09 -15.98
C ASP A 181 19.21 17.20 -15.11
N SER A 182 18.43 17.89 -14.28
CA SER A 182 18.93 18.91 -13.34
C SER A 182 19.93 18.38 -12.29
N TYR A 183 19.84 17.09 -11.94
CA TYR A 183 20.78 16.45 -11.02
C TYR A 183 22.10 16.05 -11.67
N ARG A 184 22.21 16.11 -13.00
CA ARG A 184 23.49 15.88 -13.67
C ARG A 184 24.40 17.08 -13.41
N SER A 185 25.60 16.84 -12.87
CA SER A 185 26.64 17.87 -12.67
C SER A 185 26.93 18.67 -13.94
N ASP A 186 26.75 18.02 -15.09
CA ASP A 186 27.02 18.57 -16.41
C ASP A 186 25.84 19.39 -16.95
N TRP A 187 24.68 19.42 -16.27
CA TRP A 187 23.54 20.24 -16.68
C TRP A 187 23.89 21.73 -16.64
N GLN A 188 24.64 22.15 -15.63
CA GLN A 188 25.19 23.49 -15.57
C GLN A 188 26.24 23.72 -16.67
N LEU A 189 27.10 22.76 -17.01
CA LEU A 189 28.03 22.93 -18.14
C LEU A 189 27.32 23.02 -19.50
N ALA A 190 26.26 22.25 -19.71
CA ALA A 190 25.50 22.18 -20.95
C ALA A 190 24.56 23.38 -21.16
N ASN A 191 23.98 23.93 -20.08
CA ASN A 191 23.07 25.09 -20.14
C ASN A 191 23.74 26.43 -19.79
N ASN A 192 24.86 26.44 -19.07
CA ASN A 192 25.63 27.66 -18.76
C ASN A 192 26.68 27.97 -19.84
N VAL A 193 26.47 27.53 -21.07
CA VAL A 193 27.30 27.95 -22.20
C VAL A 193 26.96 29.40 -22.51
N GLN A 194 27.65 30.32 -21.84
CA GLN A 194 28.03 31.60 -22.44
C GLN A 194 28.56 31.27 -23.84
N LYS A 195 27.73 31.52 -24.87
CA LYS A 195 27.93 31.03 -26.24
C LYS A 195 29.19 31.59 -26.91
N SER A 196 29.81 32.59 -26.29
CA SER A 196 31.10 33.17 -26.67
C SER A 196 31.80 33.69 -25.42
N GLY A 197 33.00 33.20 -25.15
CA GLY A 197 33.94 33.78 -24.20
C GLY A 197 34.66 34.99 -24.80
N MET A 198 35.33 35.76 -23.93
CA MET A 198 36.05 36.99 -24.28
C MET A 198 37.33 36.73 -25.12
N PHE A 199 37.87 35.50 -25.10
CA PHE A 199 39.14 35.15 -25.71
C PHE A 199 38.98 34.08 -26.80
N LYS A 200 39.77 34.19 -27.87
CA LYS A 200 39.83 33.16 -28.91
C LYS A 200 40.92 32.15 -28.59
N CYS A 201 40.64 30.85 -28.73
CA CYS A 201 41.64 29.81 -28.50
C CYS A 201 42.72 29.80 -29.61
N GLY A 202 44.00 29.79 -29.23
CA GLY A 202 45.11 29.73 -30.19
C GLY A 202 45.24 28.41 -30.97
N LYS A 203 44.70 27.29 -30.44
CA LYS A 203 44.77 25.97 -31.10
C LYS A 203 43.61 25.70 -32.05
N CYS A 204 42.37 25.76 -31.57
CA CYS A 204 41.18 25.42 -32.35
C CYS A 204 40.42 26.64 -32.88
N LYS A 205 40.83 27.87 -32.54
CA LYS A 205 40.17 29.13 -32.93
C LYS A 205 38.71 29.28 -32.50
N SER A 206 38.23 28.44 -31.58
CA SER A 206 36.91 28.57 -30.98
C SER A 206 36.84 29.76 -30.03
N ASP A 207 35.69 30.41 -29.98
CA ASP A 207 35.41 31.50 -29.03
C ASP A 207 34.82 30.96 -27.71
N LYS A 208 34.59 29.64 -27.57
CA LYS A 208 34.04 29.04 -26.34
C LYS A 208 35.12 28.85 -25.27
N THR A 209 35.38 29.91 -24.50
CA THR A 209 36.38 29.91 -23.42
C THR A 209 35.77 30.31 -22.08
N ILE A 210 36.17 29.62 -21.00
CA ILE A 210 35.88 30.02 -19.62
C ILE A 210 37.08 30.77 -19.04
N MET A 211 36.82 31.95 -18.48
CA MET A 211 37.80 32.75 -17.77
C MET A 211 37.58 32.60 -16.27
N SER A 212 38.65 32.33 -15.52
CA SER A 212 38.66 32.36 -14.06
C SER A 212 39.83 33.19 -13.57
N GLN A 213 39.57 34.19 -12.73
CA GLN A 213 40.60 35.01 -12.12
C GLN A 213 40.97 34.46 -10.75
N MET A 214 42.26 34.32 -10.49
CA MET A 214 42.77 33.82 -9.22
C MET A 214 44.03 34.56 -8.84
N GLN A 215 44.10 35.04 -7.59
CA GLN A 215 45.29 35.68 -7.06
C GLN A 215 46.35 34.60 -6.78
N THR A 216 47.44 34.62 -7.54
CA THR A 216 48.54 33.64 -7.40
C THR A 216 49.85 34.27 -6.92
N ARG A 217 49.82 35.58 -6.63
CA ARG A 217 50.98 36.41 -6.28
C ARG A 217 50.63 37.34 -5.11
N SER A 218 51.62 38.11 -4.64
CA SER A 218 51.50 39.05 -3.52
C SER A 218 50.32 40.02 -3.69
N ALA A 219 49.85 40.60 -2.58
CA ALA A 219 48.71 41.52 -2.56
C ALA A 219 48.89 42.76 -3.46
N ASP A 220 50.14 43.15 -3.71
CA ASP A 220 50.50 44.31 -4.53
C ASP A 220 50.47 44.03 -6.05
N GLU A 221 50.27 42.77 -6.46
CA GLU A 221 50.18 42.38 -7.88
C GLU A 221 48.74 42.08 -8.29
N PRO A 222 48.33 42.43 -9.53
CA PRO A 222 46.99 42.16 -10.02
C PRO A 222 46.71 40.65 -10.13
N MET A 223 45.43 40.27 -10.05
CA MET A 223 44.99 38.88 -10.19
C MET A 223 45.41 38.27 -11.54
N THR A 224 45.82 36.99 -11.52
CA THR A 224 46.15 36.26 -12.75
C THR A 224 44.88 35.73 -13.39
N THR A 225 44.76 35.90 -14.70
CA THR A 225 43.60 35.42 -15.44
C THR A 225 43.92 34.07 -16.09
N PHE A 226 43.17 33.03 -15.73
CA PHE A 226 43.24 31.71 -16.35
C PHE A 226 42.12 31.57 -17.37
N VAL A 227 42.47 31.14 -18.58
CA VAL A 227 41.50 30.88 -19.65
C VAL A 227 41.58 29.40 -20.05
N LYS A 228 40.43 28.72 -20.09
CA LYS A 228 40.30 27.34 -20.57
C LYS A 228 39.35 27.27 -21.75
N CYS A 229 39.79 26.67 -22.85
CA CYS A 229 38.95 26.36 -24.01
C CYS A 229 38.05 25.15 -23.72
N LEU A 230 36.75 25.26 -23.99
CA LEU A 230 35.80 24.17 -23.79
C LEU A 230 35.75 23.16 -24.94
N ASP A 231 36.21 23.55 -26.14
CA ASP A 231 36.17 22.68 -27.32
C ASP A 231 37.44 21.80 -27.45
N CYS A 232 38.61 22.23 -26.95
CA CYS A 232 39.87 21.48 -27.05
C CYS A 232 40.67 21.34 -25.75
N ASP A 233 40.07 21.72 -24.61
CA ASP A 233 40.66 21.69 -23.26
C ASP A 233 42.02 22.41 -23.10
N HIS A 234 42.42 23.24 -24.08
CA HIS A 234 43.64 24.02 -23.98
C HIS A 234 43.49 25.16 -22.95
N SER A 235 44.42 25.24 -22.00
CA SER A 235 44.48 26.28 -20.98
C SER A 235 45.72 27.16 -21.09
N TRP A 236 45.55 28.46 -20.84
CA TRP A 236 46.64 29.44 -20.80
C TRP A 236 46.36 30.53 -19.75
N LYS A 237 47.39 31.32 -19.41
CA LYS A 237 47.33 32.39 -18.40
C LYS A 237 47.98 33.68 -18.92
N PHE A 238 47.51 34.83 -18.45
CA PHE A 238 48.14 36.14 -18.65
C PHE A 238 47.93 37.05 -17.43
#